data_AF-A0A8J1UA52-F1
#
_entry.id   AF-A0A8J1UA52-F1
#
_cell.length_a   1.000
_cell.length_b   1.000
_cell.length_c   1.000
_cell.angle_alpha   90.00
_cell.angle_beta   90.00
_cell.angle_gamma   90.00
#
_symmetry.space_group_name_H-M   'P 1'
#
loop_
_entity.id
_entity.type
_entity.pdbx_description
1 polymer ?
#
loop_
_entity_poly.entity_id
_entity_poly.type
_entity_poly.pdbx_seq_one_letter_code
_entity_poly.pdbx_strand_id
1 'polypeptide(L)'
;MPGELAGKYYSLTKMTPEENQTLIDDHFLFKNDDRFLESAGGYKAWPESRGIFHNDSKTFLVWLNEEDHIRIISMQKGGNIDEVFARLIKAVNHIQDNGGIEFARTDRHGYLTFCPTNIGTTLRASVHVKIPLASKHADFKEFCEKRFLQPRGIHGEHTESVGGVYDISNKGRMGMTEFDAVKIMADGVRDLIAWEKELMASSEGTAEPEEAAPAAEAAVVATEATEEKVDEPAAEEPAKPADEEAGGEQCSLSGDDMIKILVDSSSKSLLKTYLTQAVYDKVKDRKTALGGTIADCMRSGVENLDSGTGIYACDPEAYETFKEAFDPIIMDYHKCKSIAHPEAGQFGNTDDLGFTDLDPDNKYVVSTRVRVGRSCEGYAFPPTIKTEAREEMKCKMVEAFDTFEGEHKGKYYPLEGMSPEDQKKLTEDHFLFNDSDRFLKSAGGYNDWPKSRGIYHNDNKTFLVWCNEEDHIRIISMQMGGNLGEVYSRLVAGIKHMESKTKFATNPRLGYLTFCPTNLGTTLRASVHVKIPLFSQHKDFNKMCASWNLQPRGIHGEHTESVGGVYDISNKRRLGLTEYQAVKEMADGVMKVIEMEKKLESGEKI
;
A
#
# COMPACT_ATOMS: atom_id res chain seq x y z
N MET A 1 21.95 27.18 -28.55
CA MET A 1 22.21 27.63 -27.18
C MET A 1 23.68 28.03 -27.04
N PRO A 2 23.99 29.29 -26.69
CA PRO A 2 25.37 29.76 -26.51
C PRO A 2 25.87 29.61 -25.07
N GLY A 3 27.19 29.72 -24.86
CA GLY A 3 27.81 29.83 -23.53
C GLY A 3 27.54 28.62 -22.64
N GLU A 4 27.12 28.89 -21.38
CA GLU A 4 26.82 27.84 -20.38
C GLU A 4 25.67 26.89 -20.77
N LEU A 5 24.90 27.24 -21.81
CA LEU A 5 23.82 26.42 -22.34
C LEU A 5 24.23 25.59 -23.57
N ALA A 6 25.48 25.72 -24.05
CA ALA A 6 25.99 24.91 -25.15
C ALA A 6 25.90 23.41 -24.82
N GLY A 7 25.52 22.60 -25.80
CA GLY A 7 25.14 21.21 -25.56
C GLY A 7 24.81 20.44 -26.83
N LYS A 8 24.32 19.21 -26.64
CA LYS A 8 24.00 18.27 -27.70
C LYS A 8 22.53 17.85 -27.65
N TYR A 9 21.94 17.71 -28.84
CA TYR A 9 20.60 17.14 -29.04
C TYR A 9 20.69 15.68 -29.46
N TYR A 10 19.81 14.86 -28.90
CA TYR A 10 19.67 13.43 -29.17
C TYR A 10 18.23 13.16 -29.61
N SER A 11 18.07 12.73 -30.86
CA SER A 11 16.76 12.30 -31.37
C SER A 11 16.51 10.85 -30.96
N LEU A 12 15.33 10.55 -30.40
CA LEU A 12 15.01 9.17 -29.98
C LEU A 12 15.02 8.17 -31.15
N THR A 13 14.77 8.61 -32.38
CA THR A 13 14.78 7.72 -33.57
C THR A 13 16.18 7.43 -34.11
N LYS A 14 17.18 8.25 -33.76
CA LYS A 14 18.56 8.13 -34.26
C LYS A 14 19.59 7.84 -33.17
N MET A 15 19.14 7.72 -31.92
CA MET A 15 19.97 7.50 -30.75
C MET A 15 20.65 6.13 -30.85
N THR A 16 21.96 6.08 -30.60
CA THR A 16 22.65 4.79 -30.52
C THR A 16 22.34 4.09 -29.18
N PRO A 17 22.50 2.76 -29.08
CA PRO A 17 22.32 2.06 -27.81
C PRO A 17 23.19 2.61 -26.67
N GLU A 18 24.42 3.05 -26.97
CA GLU A 18 25.34 3.63 -25.99
C GLU A 18 24.88 5.01 -25.50
N GLU A 19 24.40 5.85 -26.43
CA GLU A 19 23.78 7.15 -26.09
C GLU A 19 22.52 6.95 -25.25
N ASN A 20 21.71 5.95 -25.59
CA ASN A 20 20.51 5.59 -24.84
C ASN A 20 20.85 5.18 -23.40
N GLN A 21 21.80 4.26 -23.23
CA GLN A 21 22.22 3.82 -21.91
C GLN A 21 22.82 4.97 -21.09
N THR A 22 23.65 5.82 -21.70
CA THR A 22 24.23 6.99 -21.02
C THR A 22 23.15 7.93 -20.50
N LEU A 23 22.12 8.22 -21.31
CA LEU A 23 21.01 9.08 -20.90
C LEU A 23 20.11 8.44 -19.84
N ILE A 24 20.01 7.10 -19.79
CA ILE A 24 19.36 6.38 -18.69
C ILE A 24 20.16 6.55 -17.40
N ASP A 25 21.47 6.31 -17.45
CA ASP A 25 22.37 6.37 -16.30
C ASP A 25 22.44 7.78 -15.70
N ASP A 26 22.35 8.82 -16.55
CA ASP A 26 22.27 10.22 -16.13
C ASP A 26 20.86 10.64 -15.63
N HIS A 27 19.87 9.76 -15.69
CA HIS A 27 18.45 10.05 -15.43
C HIS A 27 17.85 11.14 -16.34
N PHE A 28 18.33 11.24 -17.59
CA PHE A 28 17.88 12.23 -18.57
C PHE A 28 16.87 11.68 -19.58
N LEU A 29 16.80 10.36 -19.76
CA LEU A 29 15.90 9.73 -20.72
C LEU A 29 14.48 9.54 -20.18
N PHE A 30 13.49 10.10 -20.87
CA PHE A 30 12.06 9.78 -20.65
C PHE A 30 11.64 8.54 -21.45
N LYS A 31 10.60 7.84 -20.98
CA LYS A 31 10.12 6.56 -21.50
C LYS A 31 8.64 6.63 -21.88
N ASN A 32 8.15 5.60 -22.56
CA ASN A 32 6.76 5.44 -22.96
C ASN A 32 5.98 4.49 -22.03
N ASP A 33 6.15 4.62 -20.72
CA ASP A 33 5.65 3.72 -19.70
C ASP A 33 4.54 4.31 -18.81
N ASP A 34 4.09 5.55 -19.09
CA ASP A 34 2.95 6.16 -18.40
C ASP A 34 1.62 5.81 -19.11
N ARG A 35 0.81 4.96 -18.46
CA ARG A 35 -0.50 4.53 -18.96
C ARG A 35 -1.49 5.69 -19.15
N PHE A 36 -1.41 6.75 -18.35
CA PHE A 36 -2.30 7.90 -18.46
C PHE A 36 -1.95 8.70 -19.70
N LEU A 37 -0.67 8.95 -19.92
CA LEU A 37 -0.18 9.61 -21.13
C LEU A 37 -0.46 8.77 -22.39
N GLU A 38 -0.32 7.45 -22.32
CA GLU A 38 -0.72 6.52 -23.39
C GLU A 38 -2.21 6.65 -23.72
N SER A 39 -3.08 6.57 -22.71
CA SER A 39 -4.53 6.66 -22.89
C SER A 39 -5.00 8.01 -23.43
N ALA A 40 -4.27 9.08 -23.09
CA ALA A 40 -4.52 10.43 -23.59
C ALA A 40 -3.90 10.67 -24.99
N GLY A 41 -3.17 9.68 -25.53
CA GLY A 41 -2.62 9.68 -26.88
C GLY A 41 -1.24 10.32 -27.02
N GLY A 42 -0.50 10.55 -25.92
CA GLY A 42 0.84 11.15 -25.94
C GLY A 42 1.89 10.33 -26.69
N TYR A 43 1.71 9.01 -26.75
CA TYR A 43 2.64 8.10 -27.43
C TYR A 43 2.27 7.78 -28.89
N LYS A 44 1.33 8.52 -29.50
CA LYS A 44 1.02 8.35 -30.93
C LYS A 44 2.27 8.54 -31.79
N ALA A 45 2.55 7.59 -32.67
CA ALA A 45 3.75 7.56 -33.52
C ALA A 45 5.09 7.54 -32.74
N TRP A 46 5.14 6.97 -31.53
CA TRP A 46 6.39 6.80 -30.79
C TRP A 46 7.44 5.98 -31.59
N PRO A 47 8.74 6.34 -31.58
CA PRO A 47 9.40 7.48 -30.93
C PRO A 47 9.61 8.70 -31.85
N GLU A 48 8.87 8.81 -32.96
CA GLU A 48 9.08 9.83 -34.00
C GLU A 48 8.95 11.26 -33.48
N SER A 49 9.87 12.15 -33.89
CA SER A 49 9.90 13.57 -33.49
C SER A 49 10.06 13.83 -31.99
N ARG A 50 10.53 12.84 -31.22
CA ARG A 50 10.92 13.00 -29.81
C ARG A 50 12.43 13.11 -29.67
N GLY A 51 12.86 13.80 -28.63
CA GLY A 51 14.29 13.91 -28.35
C GLY A 51 14.60 14.65 -27.07
N ILE A 52 15.89 14.68 -26.76
CA ILE A 52 16.45 15.26 -25.55
C ILE A 52 17.58 16.18 -25.94
N PHE A 53 17.65 17.35 -25.31
CA PHE A 53 18.84 18.19 -25.35
C PHE A 53 19.37 18.36 -23.93
N HIS A 54 20.69 18.27 -23.74
CA HIS A 54 21.30 18.71 -22.48
C HIS A 54 22.55 19.54 -22.76
N ASN A 55 22.88 20.47 -21.85
CA ASN A 55 24.13 21.22 -21.94
C ASN A 55 25.34 20.34 -21.58
N ASP A 56 26.54 20.79 -21.96
CA ASP A 56 27.79 20.06 -21.73
C ASP A 56 28.05 19.82 -20.22
N SER A 57 27.63 20.77 -19.37
CA SER A 57 27.77 20.67 -17.92
C SER A 57 26.71 19.79 -17.23
N LYS A 58 25.73 19.24 -17.98
CA LYS A 58 24.62 18.43 -17.44
C LYS A 58 23.80 19.13 -16.34
N THR A 59 23.70 20.47 -16.41
CA THR A 59 22.94 21.32 -15.49
C THR A 59 21.72 21.99 -16.14
N PHE A 60 21.47 21.66 -17.40
CA PHE A 60 20.33 22.10 -18.19
C PHE A 60 19.90 20.99 -19.14
N LEU A 61 18.60 20.72 -19.20
CA LEU A 61 17.99 19.61 -19.92
C LEU A 61 16.68 20.07 -20.56
N VAL A 62 16.37 19.57 -21.75
CA VAL A 62 15.11 19.80 -22.45
C VAL A 62 14.58 18.47 -22.95
N TRP A 63 13.32 18.18 -22.65
CA TRP A 63 12.57 17.09 -23.29
C TRP A 63 11.64 17.66 -24.35
N LEU A 64 11.67 17.05 -25.53
CA LEU A 64 10.90 17.46 -26.70
C LEU A 64 9.81 16.41 -27.00
N ASN A 65 8.55 16.85 -27.02
CA ASN A 65 7.36 16.04 -27.33
C ASN A 65 7.18 14.80 -26.43
N GLU A 66 7.50 14.93 -25.15
CA GLU A 66 7.27 13.90 -24.14
C GLU A 66 5.79 13.91 -23.71
N GLU A 67 5.40 14.86 -22.85
CA GLU A 67 4.00 15.18 -22.50
C GLU A 67 3.56 16.51 -23.16
N ASP A 68 4.33 17.57 -22.93
CA ASP A 68 4.19 18.87 -23.58
C ASP A 68 5.10 18.96 -24.82
N HIS A 69 4.90 20.00 -25.65
CA HIS A 69 5.81 20.26 -26.76
C HIS A 69 7.27 20.39 -26.28
N ILE A 70 7.50 21.11 -25.17
CA ILE A 70 8.83 21.35 -24.60
C ILE A 70 8.72 21.36 -23.08
N ARG A 71 9.55 20.54 -22.40
CA ARG A 71 9.81 20.63 -20.97
C ARG A 71 11.23 21.09 -20.75
N ILE A 72 11.42 22.23 -20.09
CA ILE A 72 12.72 22.88 -19.89
C ILE A 72 13.12 22.76 -18.42
N ILE A 73 14.28 22.16 -18.16
CA ILE A 73 14.75 21.80 -16.81
C ILE A 73 16.12 22.42 -16.61
N SER A 74 16.29 23.13 -15.49
CA SER A 74 17.57 23.60 -15.00
C SER A 74 17.80 22.98 -13.62
N MET A 75 18.97 22.39 -13.40
CA MET A 75 19.28 21.67 -12.17
C MET A 75 20.77 21.71 -11.83
N GLN A 76 21.11 21.58 -10.56
CA GLN A 76 22.48 21.36 -10.09
C GLN A 76 22.45 20.77 -8.67
N LYS A 77 23.59 20.25 -8.20
CA LYS A 77 23.75 19.85 -6.79
C LYS A 77 23.83 21.11 -5.90
N GLY A 78 23.35 21.00 -4.66
CA GLY A 78 23.33 22.09 -3.68
C GLY A 78 22.08 22.97 -3.77
N GLY A 79 22.01 24.00 -2.93
CA GLY A 79 20.81 24.82 -2.72
C GLY A 79 20.80 26.19 -3.42
N ASN A 80 21.68 26.43 -4.39
CA ASN A 80 21.77 27.73 -5.07
C ASN A 80 20.65 27.91 -6.12
N ILE A 81 19.44 28.18 -5.65
CA ILE A 81 18.25 28.32 -6.51
C ILE A 81 18.35 29.51 -7.46
N ASP A 82 19.07 30.57 -7.08
CA ASP A 82 19.24 31.77 -7.90
C ASP A 82 19.97 31.46 -9.21
N GLU A 83 21.05 30.67 -9.13
CA GLU A 83 21.82 30.25 -10.31
C GLU A 83 21.01 29.32 -11.21
N VAL A 84 20.28 28.36 -10.61
CA VAL A 84 19.40 27.44 -11.33
C VAL A 84 18.30 28.22 -12.07
N PHE A 85 17.66 29.17 -11.40
CA PHE A 85 16.57 29.95 -11.98
C PHE A 85 17.08 30.96 -13.03
N ALA A 86 18.21 31.62 -12.80
CA ALA A 86 18.83 32.50 -13.78
C ALA A 86 19.20 31.75 -15.07
N ARG A 87 19.74 30.53 -14.96
CA ARG A 87 20.03 29.67 -16.12
C ARG A 87 18.76 29.28 -16.87
N LEU A 88 17.68 28.96 -16.17
CA LEU A 88 16.37 28.66 -16.77
C LEU A 88 15.83 29.87 -17.55
N ILE A 89 15.84 31.07 -16.96
CA ILE A 89 15.36 32.30 -17.60
C ILE A 89 16.15 32.58 -18.89
N LYS A 90 17.49 32.50 -18.84
CA LYS A 90 18.34 32.68 -20.03
C LYS A 90 17.97 31.70 -21.14
N ALA A 91 17.72 30.45 -20.79
CA ALA A 91 17.37 29.42 -21.76
C ALA A 91 15.98 29.63 -22.38
N VAL A 92 14.96 29.91 -21.56
CA VAL A 92 13.59 30.18 -22.02
C VAL A 92 13.56 31.38 -22.95
N ASN A 93 14.19 32.49 -22.55
CA ASN A 93 14.28 33.70 -23.39
C ASN A 93 15.04 33.41 -24.69
N HIS A 94 16.14 32.66 -24.63
CA HIS A 94 16.88 32.31 -25.85
C HIS A 94 16.05 31.46 -26.82
N ILE A 95 15.26 30.49 -26.32
CA ILE A 95 14.36 29.66 -27.15
C ILE A 95 13.29 30.54 -27.80
N GLN A 96 12.69 31.46 -27.06
CA GLN A 96 11.65 32.32 -27.59
C GLN A 96 12.20 33.32 -28.62
N ASP A 97 13.34 33.96 -28.31
CA ASP A 97 13.94 35.00 -29.16
C ASP A 97 14.62 34.45 -30.42
N ASN A 98 15.21 33.25 -30.34
CA ASN A 98 16.04 32.69 -31.42
C ASN A 98 15.48 31.40 -32.02
N GLY A 99 14.53 30.75 -31.35
CA GLY A 99 13.89 29.52 -31.84
C GLY A 99 12.76 29.77 -32.83
N GLY A 100 12.27 31.01 -32.96
CA GLY A 100 11.14 31.35 -33.83
C GLY A 100 9.82 30.72 -33.39
N ILE A 101 9.70 30.39 -32.10
CA ILE A 101 8.54 29.73 -31.50
C ILE A 101 7.85 30.72 -30.56
N GLU A 102 6.56 30.92 -30.76
CA GLU A 102 5.71 31.66 -29.82
C GLU A 102 5.03 30.66 -28.87
N PHE A 103 5.25 30.82 -27.56
CA PHE A 103 4.60 29.97 -26.57
C PHE A 103 3.12 30.32 -26.42
N ALA A 104 2.27 29.30 -26.51
CA ALA A 104 0.83 29.47 -26.39
C ALA A 104 0.45 29.94 -24.97
N ARG A 105 -0.21 31.09 -24.89
CA ARG A 105 -0.63 31.72 -23.63
C ARG A 105 -1.96 32.45 -23.80
N THR A 106 -2.75 32.53 -22.73
CA THR A 106 -3.88 33.46 -22.64
C THR A 106 -3.80 34.28 -21.36
N ASP A 107 -4.48 35.43 -21.33
CA ASP A 107 -4.56 36.27 -20.12
C ASP A 107 -5.22 35.53 -18.95
N ARG A 108 -6.17 34.64 -19.25
CA ARG A 108 -6.90 33.86 -18.25
C ARG A 108 -6.10 32.69 -17.70
N HIS A 109 -5.36 31.98 -18.56
CA HIS A 109 -4.77 30.69 -18.20
C HIS A 109 -3.26 30.72 -18.04
N GLY A 110 -2.59 31.82 -18.39
CA GLY A 110 -1.14 31.83 -18.51
C GLY A 110 -0.70 30.93 -19.67
N TYR A 111 0.49 30.33 -19.56
CA TYR A 111 0.96 29.36 -20.53
C TYR A 111 0.09 28.10 -20.53
N LEU A 112 -0.16 27.58 -21.73
CA LEU A 112 -0.99 26.41 -21.94
C LEU A 112 -0.12 25.15 -22.00
N THR A 113 -0.57 24.11 -21.31
CA THR A 113 0.05 22.79 -21.23
C THR A 113 -0.96 21.71 -21.57
N PHE A 114 -0.46 20.51 -21.86
CA PHE A 114 -1.27 19.33 -22.11
C PHE A 114 -2.13 18.97 -20.90
N CYS A 115 -1.51 18.84 -19.72
CA CYS A 115 -2.22 18.57 -18.49
C CYS A 115 -2.71 19.87 -17.82
N PRO A 116 -4.00 19.97 -17.42
CA PRO A 116 -4.52 21.15 -16.72
C PRO A 116 -3.83 21.49 -15.39
N THR A 117 -3.10 20.56 -14.78
CA THR A 117 -2.38 20.81 -13.52
C THR A 117 -1.16 21.73 -13.70
N ASN A 118 -0.67 21.87 -14.94
CA ASN A 118 0.55 22.63 -15.25
C ASN A 118 0.28 24.01 -15.87
N ILE A 119 -0.98 24.40 -16.10
CA ILE A 119 -1.30 25.72 -16.68
C ILE A 119 -0.92 26.88 -15.75
N GLY A 120 -0.66 28.06 -16.32
CA GLY A 120 -0.27 29.26 -15.57
C GLY A 120 1.19 29.62 -15.80
N THR A 121 2.00 29.53 -14.76
CA THR A 121 3.46 29.68 -14.82
C THR A 121 4.14 28.44 -15.39
N THR A 122 3.50 27.27 -15.35
CA THR A 122 4.11 25.94 -15.61
C THR A 122 5.24 25.54 -14.66
N LEU A 123 5.64 26.45 -13.75
CA LEU A 123 6.89 26.33 -13.03
C LEU A 123 6.77 25.44 -11.79
N ARG A 124 7.50 24.32 -11.83
CA ARG A 124 7.82 23.51 -10.66
C ARG A 124 9.24 23.83 -10.20
N ALA A 125 9.39 24.70 -9.22
CA ALA A 125 10.66 24.87 -8.52
C ALA A 125 10.73 23.83 -7.39
N SER A 126 11.86 23.14 -7.23
CA SER A 126 12.01 22.13 -6.18
C SER A 126 13.42 21.99 -5.61
N VAL A 127 13.50 21.41 -4.41
CA VAL A 127 14.76 21.05 -3.73
C VAL A 127 14.59 19.68 -3.08
N HIS A 128 15.58 18.79 -3.28
CA HIS A 128 15.74 17.60 -2.47
C HIS A 128 16.39 17.99 -1.15
N VAL A 129 15.63 17.95 -0.04
CA VAL A 129 16.07 18.41 1.28
C VAL A 129 15.98 17.28 2.30
N LYS A 130 17.01 17.15 3.15
CA LYS A 130 17.06 16.17 4.24
C LYS A 130 16.42 16.75 5.49
N ILE A 131 15.25 16.21 5.85
CA ILE A 131 14.38 16.67 6.94
C ILE A 131 13.84 15.48 7.76
N PRO A 132 14.70 14.57 8.25
CA PRO A 132 14.27 13.32 8.89
C PRO A 132 13.41 13.50 10.15
N LEU A 133 13.50 14.63 10.84
CA LEU A 133 12.69 14.91 12.03
C LEU A 133 11.38 15.63 11.67
N ALA A 134 11.46 16.72 10.92
CA ALA A 134 10.31 17.52 10.50
C ALA A 134 9.36 16.70 9.63
N SER A 135 9.86 15.82 8.76
CA SER A 135 9.01 14.94 7.95
C SER A 135 8.24 13.88 8.75
N LYS A 136 8.72 13.53 9.95
CA LYS A 136 8.05 12.61 10.88
C LYS A 136 7.12 13.33 11.86
N HIS A 137 7.21 14.66 11.95
CA HIS A 137 6.37 15.44 12.83
C HIS A 137 4.90 15.44 12.35
N ALA A 138 3.94 15.34 13.28
CA ALA A 138 2.51 15.27 12.94
C ALA A 138 2.04 16.46 12.08
N ASP A 139 2.55 17.65 12.39
CA ASP A 139 2.23 18.89 11.67
C ASP A 139 2.91 19.02 10.30
N PHE A 140 3.72 18.07 9.84
CA PHE A 140 4.50 18.21 8.60
C PHE A 140 3.63 18.55 7.38
N LYS A 141 2.52 17.83 7.20
CA LYS A 141 1.60 18.08 6.08
C LYS A 141 0.95 19.45 6.18
N GLU A 142 0.53 19.84 7.39
CA GLU A 142 -0.07 21.15 7.63
C GLU A 142 0.94 22.29 7.46
N PHE A 143 2.18 22.08 7.89
CA PHE A 143 3.29 23.01 7.72
C PHE A 143 3.56 23.29 6.24
N CYS A 144 3.62 22.23 5.42
CA CYS A 144 3.78 22.34 3.97
C CYS A 144 2.57 23.03 3.34
N GLU A 145 1.34 22.63 3.69
CA GLU A 145 0.12 23.19 3.13
C GLU A 145 -0.01 24.69 3.39
N LYS A 146 0.22 25.13 4.64
CA LYS A 146 0.18 26.55 5.05
C LYS A 146 1.19 27.42 4.31
N ARG A 147 2.26 26.82 3.79
CA ARG A 147 3.34 27.50 3.05
C ARG A 147 3.24 27.27 1.54
N PHE A 148 2.14 26.69 1.06
CA PHE A 148 1.95 26.36 -0.35
C PHE A 148 3.12 25.51 -0.88
N LEU A 149 3.50 24.48 -0.13
CA LEU A 149 4.51 23.49 -0.53
C LEU A 149 3.87 22.13 -0.82
N GLN A 150 4.46 21.41 -1.76
CA GLN A 150 4.11 20.04 -2.12
C GLN A 150 5.31 19.12 -1.85
N PRO A 151 5.25 18.30 -0.78
CA PRO A 151 6.26 17.28 -0.51
C PRO A 151 6.01 16.02 -1.36
N ARG A 152 7.09 15.40 -1.86
CA ARG A 152 7.13 14.12 -2.59
C ARG A 152 8.40 13.35 -2.23
N GLY A 153 8.42 12.03 -2.47
CA GLY A 153 9.67 11.27 -2.49
C GLY A 153 10.53 11.62 -3.71
N ILE A 154 11.78 11.15 -3.70
CA ILE A 154 12.83 11.62 -4.62
C ILE A 154 12.88 10.87 -5.98
N HIS A 155 11.96 9.93 -6.24
CA HIS A 155 11.96 9.08 -7.44
C HIS A 155 10.72 9.26 -8.34
N GLY A 156 9.92 10.31 -8.14
CA GLY A 156 8.73 10.60 -8.97
C GLY A 156 7.50 11.06 -8.18
N GLU A 157 6.42 11.39 -8.90
CA GLU A 157 5.22 12.04 -8.35
C GLU A 157 4.48 11.24 -7.26
N HIS A 158 4.75 9.93 -7.17
CA HIS A 158 4.13 9.00 -6.22
C HIS A 158 5.14 8.19 -5.38
N THR A 159 6.41 8.60 -5.36
CA THR A 159 7.45 7.83 -4.68
C THR A 159 7.60 8.23 -3.22
N GLU A 160 8.06 7.29 -2.39
CA GLU A 160 8.34 7.54 -0.97
C GLU A 160 9.72 8.19 -0.78
N SER A 161 9.88 8.89 0.35
CA SER A 161 11.15 9.48 0.76
C SER A 161 12.10 8.37 1.22
N VAL A 162 13.39 8.51 0.90
CA VAL A 162 14.44 7.59 1.38
C VAL A 162 15.30 8.36 2.37
N GLY A 163 15.48 7.83 3.58
CA GLY A 163 16.39 8.40 4.59
C GLY A 163 16.03 9.81 5.07
N GLY A 164 14.75 10.18 5.03
CA GLY A 164 14.28 11.53 5.39
C GLY A 164 14.55 12.60 4.34
N VAL A 165 14.89 12.22 3.11
CA VAL A 165 15.07 13.16 1.99
C VAL A 165 13.77 13.30 1.21
N TYR A 166 13.26 14.53 1.09
CA TYR A 166 12.03 14.85 0.36
C TYR A 166 12.32 15.80 -0.80
N ASP A 167 11.61 15.61 -1.91
CA ASP A 167 11.44 16.59 -2.97
C ASP A 167 10.35 17.59 -2.55
N ILE A 168 10.76 18.79 -2.15
CA ILE A 168 9.87 19.88 -1.76
C ILE A 168 9.74 20.87 -2.91
N SER A 169 8.51 21.12 -3.36
CA SER A 169 8.22 22.04 -4.46
C SER A 169 7.12 23.04 -4.14
N ASN A 170 7.00 24.13 -4.90
CA ASN A 170 5.86 25.04 -4.78
C ASN A 170 4.54 24.32 -5.14
N LYS A 171 3.48 24.60 -4.41
CA LYS A 171 2.10 24.17 -4.67
C LYS A 171 1.38 25.27 -5.45
N GLY A 172 0.68 24.87 -6.50
CA GLY A 172 -0.02 25.80 -7.40
C GLY A 172 0.89 26.37 -8.49
N ARG A 173 0.28 26.67 -9.63
CA ARG A 173 0.94 27.17 -10.85
C ARG A 173 0.25 28.41 -11.44
N MET A 174 -1.00 28.64 -11.04
CA MET A 174 -1.88 29.65 -11.61
C MET A 174 -2.12 30.79 -10.62
N GLY A 175 -2.26 32.01 -11.13
CA GLY A 175 -2.55 33.21 -10.32
C GLY A 175 -1.34 33.81 -9.60
N MET A 176 -0.12 33.44 -9.98
CA MET A 176 1.14 33.96 -9.45
C MET A 176 2.17 34.13 -10.58
N THR A 177 3.24 34.88 -10.33
CA THR A 177 4.38 34.96 -11.27
C THR A 177 5.35 33.79 -11.08
N GLU A 178 6.23 33.56 -12.05
CA GLU A 178 7.33 32.60 -11.95
C GLU A 178 8.24 32.92 -10.76
N PHE A 179 8.50 34.21 -10.51
CA PHE A 179 9.27 34.66 -9.36
C PHE A 179 8.57 34.31 -8.03
N ASP A 180 7.26 34.54 -7.94
CA ASP A 180 6.48 34.18 -6.73
C ASP A 180 6.53 32.67 -6.48
N ALA A 181 6.39 31.86 -7.53
CA ALA A 181 6.49 30.40 -7.43
C ALA A 181 7.85 29.94 -6.87
N VAL A 182 8.96 30.49 -7.37
CA VAL A 182 10.31 30.20 -6.84
C VAL A 182 10.44 30.69 -5.40
N LYS A 183 9.94 31.89 -5.11
CA LYS A 183 10.01 32.50 -3.77
C LYS A 183 9.25 31.69 -2.73
N ILE A 184 8.03 31.23 -3.05
CA ILE A 184 7.22 30.35 -2.21
C ILE A 184 8.02 29.09 -1.85
N MET A 185 8.61 28.42 -2.85
CA MET A 185 9.42 27.24 -2.61
C MET A 185 10.64 27.56 -1.74
N ALA A 186 11.40 28.59 -2.09
CA ALA A 186 12.65 28.93 -1.42
C ALA A 186 12.44 29.34 0.05
N ASP A 187 11.45 30.19 0.32
CA ASP A 187 11.10 30.63 1.68
C ASP A 187 10.55 29.45 2.48
N GLY A 188 9.67 28.63 1.89
CA GLY A 188 9.10 27.47 2.57
C GLY A 188 10.13 26.38 2.90
N VAL A 189 11.09 26.12 2.01
CA VAL A 189 12.22 25.21 2.29
C VAL A 189 13.14 25.78 3.37
N ARG A 190 13.37 27.10 3.39
CA ARG A 190 14.16 27.74 4.46
C ARG A 190 13.50 27.58 5.82
N ASP A 191 12.19 27.81 5.90
CA ASP A 191 11.41 27.59 7.12
C ASP A 191 11.46 26.12 7.55
N LEU A 192 11.37 25.19 6.60
CA LEU A 192 11.40 23.75 6.87
C LEU A 192 12.76 23.30 7.41
N ILE A 193 13.86 23.83 6.87
CA ILE A 193 15.21 23.60 7.38
C ILE A 193 15.39 24.22 8.78
N ALA A 194 14.81 25.40 9.03
CA ALA A 194 14.85 26.01 10.35
C ALA A 194 14.12 25.14 11.37
N TRP A 195 12.93 24.65 11.02
CA TRP A 195 12.16 23.76 11.88
C TRP A 195 12.86 22.41 12.12
N GLU A 196 13.47 21.82 11.10
CA GLU A 196 14.30 20.62 11.26
C GLU A 196 15.42 20.85 12.29
N LYS A 197 16.10 22.00 12.23
CA LYS A 197 17.16 22.34 13.19
C LYS A 197 16.63 22.56 14.61
N GLU A 198 15.45 23.15 14.76
CA GLU A 198 14.79 23.30 16.06
C GLU A 198 14.45 21.94 16.68
N LEU A 199 13.97 20.99 15.87
CA LEU A 199 13.70 19.62 16.30
C LEU A 199 14.99 18.90 16.69
N MET A 200 16.08 19.08 15.94
CA MET A 200 17.41 18.56 16.29
C MET A 200 17.89 19.12 17.64
N ALA A 201 17.84 20.44 17.84
CA ALA A 201 18.26 21.08 19.08
C ALA A 201 17.40 20.68 20.30
N SER A 202 16.11 20.44 20.09
CA SER A 202 15.19 19.98 21.14
C SER A 202 15.44 18.52 21.53
N SER A 203 15.97 17.70 20.61
CA SER A 203 16.38 16.33 20.90
C SER A 203 17.72 16.23 21.64
N GLU A 204 18.62 17.19 21.46
CA GLU A 204 19.92 17.26 22.14
C GLU A 204 19.83 17.75 23.60
N GLY A 205 18.74 18.43 24.00
CA GLY A 205 18.54 18.97 25.35
C GLY A 205 18.20 17.95 26.45
N THR A 206 18.21 16.65 26.16
CA THR A 206 17.87 15.57 27.13
C THR A 206 19.01 14.58 27.39
N ALA A 207 20.23 14.84 26.91
CA ALA A 207 21.40 13.98 27.14
C ALA A 207 22.54 14.74 27.85
N GLU A 208 23.07 14.15 28.93
CA GLU A 208 24.38 14.52 29.49
C GLU A 208 25.50 14.23 28.46
N PRO A 209 26.64 14.96 28.52
CA PRO A 209 27.57 15.01 27.39
C PRO A 209 28.49 13.78 27.35
N GLU A 210 28.56 13.12 26.20
CA GLU A 210 29.61 12.14 25.89
C GLU A 210 30.65 12.76 24.93
N GLU A 211 31.92 12.45 25.21
CA GLU A 211 33.13 13.06 24.64
C GLU A 211 33.24 12.95 23.11
N ALA A 212 33.72 14.04 22.50
CA ALA A 212 34.07 14.10 21.09
C ALA A 212 35.42 13.43 20.79
N ALA A 213 35.45 12.59 19.76
CA ALA A 213 36.67 12.15 19.08
C ALA A 213 36.45 12.13 17.54
N PRO A 214 37.52 12.31 16.73
CA PRO A 214 37.55 13.37 15.73
C PRO A 214 37.19 12.94 14.30
N ALA A 215 36.88 13.96 13.49
CA ALA A 215 36.64 13.86 12.06
C ALA A 215 37.89 13.38 11.29
N ALA A 216 37.68 12.45 10.35
CA ALA A 216 38.66 12.05 9.35
C ALA A 216 38.03 12.09 7.95
N GLU A 217 38.83 12.62 7.02
CA GLU A 217 38.51 13.07 5.67
C GLU A 217 38.14 11.96 4.70
N ALA A 218 37.35 12.35 3.70
CA ALA A 218 37.04 11.56 2.52
C ALA A 218 38.30 11.33 1.66
N ALA A 219 38.61 10.07 1.36
CA ALA A 219 39.57 9.70 0.32
C ALA A 219 38.93 8.71 -0.67
N VAL A 220 39.05 9.07 -1.95
CA VAL A 220 38.70 8.31 -3.16
C VAL A 220 39.74 7.22 -3.39
N VAL A 221 39.35 5.96 -3.62
CA VAL A 221 40.21 5.01 -4.38
C VAL A 221 39.36 4.02 -5.19
N ALA A 222 39.82 3.82 -6.43
CA ALA A 222 39.34 2.93 -7.46
C ALA A 222 39.66 1.44 -7.21
N THR A 223 39.01 0.60 -8.01
CA THR A 223 39.17 -0.85 -8.12
C THR A 223 40.59 -1.29 -8.48
N GLU A 224 41.09 -2.35 -7.83
CA GLU A 224 41.92 -3.39 -8.46
C GLU A 224 41.90 -4.69 -7.63
N ALA A 225 41.90 -5.82 -8.33
CA ALA A 225 41.78 -7.17 -7.80
C ALA A 225 43.13 -7.72 -7.30
N THR A 226 43.11 -8.59 -6.28
CA THR A 226 44.06 -9.71 -6.12
C THR A 226 43.55 -10.72 -5.07
N GLU A 227 43.79 -12.00 -5.36
CA GLU A 227 43.47 -13.19 -4.55
C GLU A 227 44.44 -13.37 -3.36
N GLU A 228 43.96 -13.84 -2.19
CA GLU A 228 44.37 -15.12 -1.55
C GLU A 228 43.94 -15.23 -0.05
N LYS A 229 43.44 -16.44 0.27
CA LYS A 229 43.57 -17.27 1.49
C LYS A 229 42.93 -16.87 2.84
N VAL A 230 41.83 -17.57 3.10
CA VAL A 230 41.46 -18.42 4.27
C VAL A 230 42.39 -18.42 5.49
N ASP A 231 41.81 -18.11 6.66
CA ASP A 231 41.97 -18.88 7.91
C ASP A 231 40.80 -18.59 8.88
N GLU A 232 40.10 -19.65 9.32
CA GLU A 232 39.22 -19.65 10.51
C GLU A 232 40.09 -19.68 11.78
N PRO A 233 39.55 -19.25 12.95
CA PRO A 233 39.14 -20.31 13.87
C PRO A 233 37.93 -20.02 14.78
N ALA A 234 37.22 -21.11 15.05
CA ALA A 234 36.73 -21.62 16.33
C ALA A 234 35.59 -20.93 17.10
N ALA A 235 34.63 -21.80 17.44
CA ALA A 235 33.43 -21.59 18.23
C ALA A 235 33.68 -21.57 19.75
N GLU A 236 32.84 -20.81 20.47
CA GLU A 236 32.46 -21.06 21.86
C GLU A 236 30.94 -20.87 22.02
N GLU A 237 30.25 -21.89 22.55
CA GLU A 237 28.88 -21.86 23.09
C GLU A 237 28.92 -21.75 24.64
N PRO A 238 27.79 -21.62 25.37
CA PRO A 238 26.77 -20.58 25.30
C PRO A 238 26.54 -19.93 26.68
N ALA A 239 26.19 -18.64 26.74
CA ALA A 239 25.73 -17.99 27.97
C ALA A 239 24.19 -18.06 28.10
N LYS A 240 23.70 -18.38 29.30
CA LYS A 240 22.27 -18.45 29.70
C LYS A 240 21.63 -17.06 29.80
N PRO A 241 20.29 -16.96 29.70
CA PRO A 241 19.60 -15.79 29.16
C PRO A 241 19.50 -14.64 30.16
N ALA A 242 19.77 -13.43 29.68
CA ALA A 242 19.34 -12.19 30.30
C ALA A 242 17.95 -11.83 29.72
N ASP A 243 17.05 -11.40 30.61
CA ASP A 243 15.77 -10.81 30.26
C ASP A 243 16.01 -9.54 29.43
N GLU A 244 15.78 -9.62 28.11
CA GLU A 244 15.75 -8.45 27.23
C GLU A 244 14.32 -8.25 26.72
N GLU A 245 13.74 -7.13 27.15
CA GLU A 245 12.51 -6.57 26.62
C GLU A 245 12.72 -6.23 25.13
N ALA A 246 11.85 -6.79 24.27
CA ALA A 246 11.88 -6.57 22.84
C ALA A 246 11.53 -5.09 22.53
N GLY A 247 12.50 -4.34 22.03
CA GLY A 247 12.34 -2.96 21.59
C GLY A 247 11.62 -2.85 20.25
N GLY A 248 10.31 -2.70 20.28
CA GLY A 248 9.54 -2.02 19.23
C GLY A 248 9.32 -0.55 19.64
N GLU A 249 9.24 0.39 18.67
CA GLU A 249 8.83 1.78 18.93
C GLU A 249 7.51 1.77 19.72
N GLN A 250 7.60 2.02 21.03
CA GLN A 250 6.45 2.18 21.90
C GLN A 250 5.73 3.48 21.52
N CYS A 251 4.42 3.38 21.33
CA CYS A 251 3.56 4.56 21.25
C CYS A 251 3.80 5.44 22.48
N SER A 252 4.08 6.72 22.28
CA SER A 252 4.33 7.67 23.37
C SER A 252 3.08 8.02 24.19
N LEU A 253 1.90 7.60 23.72
CA LEU A 253 0.63 7.81 24.42
C LEU A 253 0.36 6.65 25.38
N SER A 254 0.07 6.98 26.63
CA SER A 254 -0.45 6.00 27.58
C SER A 254 -1.85 5.54 27.17
N GLY A 255 -2.29 4.37 27.64
CA GLY A 255 -3.67 3.93 27.44
C GLY A 255 -4.70 4.96 27.96
N ASP A 256 -4.38 5.66 29.05
CA ASP A 256 -5.24 6.68 29.65
C ASP A 256 -5.35 7.93 28.75
N ASP A 257 -4.28 8.29 28.03
CA ASP A 257 -4.33 9.37 27.03
C ASP A 257 -5.13 8.95 25.80
N MET A 258 -4.93 7.71 25.33
CA MET A 258 -5.62 7.16 24.18
C MET A 258 -7.15 7.12 24.38
N ILE A 259 -7.63 6.64 25.53
CA ILE A 259 -9.07 6.62 25.81
C ILE A 259 -9.65 8.03 25.88
N LYS A 260 -8.90 8.99 26.42
CA LYS A 260 -9.33 10.40 26.48
C LYS A 260 -9.47 10.99 25.07
N ILE A 261 -8.48 10.79 24.20
CA ILE A 261 -8.54 11.22 22.79
C ILE A 261 -9.75 10.61 22.11
N LEU A 262 -9.94 9.29 22.28
CA LEU A 262 -11.09 8.59 21.71
C LEU A 262 -12.39 9.22 22.21
N VAL A 263 -12.57 9.38 23.53
CA VAL A 263 -13.78 9.93 24.20
C VAL A 263 -14.05 11.39 23.82
N ASP A 264 -13.04 12.20 23.57
CA ASP A 264 -13.21 13.61 23.19
C ASP A 264 -13.36 13.81 21.67
N SER A 265 -13.02 12.79 20.87
CA SER A 265 -13.09 12.87 19.40
C SER A 265 -14.52 12.85 18.83
N SER A 266 -14.63 13.29 17.57
CA SER A 266 -15.82 13.15 16.71
C SER A 266 -15.88 11.82 15.94
N SER A 267 -15.05 10.83 16.33
CA SER A 267 -15.02 9.51 15.68
C SER A 267 -16.40 8.86 15.67
N LYS A 268 -16.69 8.12 14.59
CA LYS A 268 -17.91 7.30 14.45
C LYS A 268 -17.61 5.79 14.51
N SER A 269 -16.41 5.43 14.94
CA SER A 269 -15.95 4.04 14.97
C SER A 269 -16.77 3.18 15.96
N LEU A 270 -16.83 1.88 15.71
CA LEU A 270 -17.39 0.93 16.69
C LEU A 270 -16.55 0.92 17.98
N LEU A 271 -15.22 1.05 17.87
CA LEU A 271 -14.32 1.24 19.01
C LEU A 271 -14.81 2.39 19.92
N LYS A 272 -15.01 3.58 19.35
CA LYS A 272 -15.53 4.75 20.07
C LYS A 272 -16.89 4.49 20.70
N THR A 273 -17.75 3.78 19.99
CA THR A 273 -19.13 3.50 20.43
C THR A 273 -19.16 2.61 21.67
N TYR A 274 -18.29 1.59 21.73
CA TYR A 274 -18.36 0.52 22.74
C TYR A 274 -17.24 0.56 23.79
N LEU A 275 -16.05 1.04 23.46
CA LEU A 275 -14.98 1.28 24.44
C LEU A 275 -15.20 2.63 25.13
N THR A 276 -16.20 2.68 25.99
CA THR A 276 -16.43 3.84 26.87
C THR A 276 -15.36 3.91 27.96
N GLN A 277 -15.19 5.07 28.61
CA GLN A 277 -14.29 5.21 29.77
C GLN A 277 -14.55 4.13 30.83
N ALA A 278 -15.83 3.84 31.13
CA ALA A 278 -16.20 2.83 32.10
C ALA A 278 -15.88 1.39 31.66
N VAL A 279 -15.83 1.11 30.36
CA VAL A 279 -15.37 -0.19 29.84
C VAL A 279 -13.86 -0.27 29.89
N TYR A 280 -13.17 0.80 29.46
CA TYR A 280 -11.72 0.90 29.54
C TYR A 280 -11.21 0.72 30.98
N ASP A 281 -11.79 1.41 31.97
CA ASP A 281 -11.39 1.29 33.38
C ASP A 281 -11.52 -0.14 33.93
N LYS A 282 -12.39 -0.99 33.37
CA LYS A 282 -12.53 -2.40 33.77
C LYS A 282 -11.45 -3.31 33.22
N VAL A 283 -10.80 -2.90 32.12
CA VAL A 283 -9.90 -3.77 31.33
C VAL A 283 -8.49 -3.23 31.20
N LYS A 284 -8.23 -1.95 31.53
CA LYS A 284 -6.95 -1.26 31.31
C LYS A 284 -5.74 -1.90 31.97
N ASP A 285 -5.93 -2.54 33.12
CA ASP A 285 -4.85 -3.20 33.88
C ASP A 285 -4.69 -4.68 33.51
N ARG A 286 -5.51 -5.21 32.59
CA ARG A 286 -5.42 -6.61 32.15
C ARG A 286 -4.35 -6.75 31.06
N LYS A 287 -3.65 -7.88 31.08
CA LYS A 287 -2.73 -8.32 30.04
C LYS A 287 -3.08 -9.74 29.61
N THR A 288 -2.88 -10.05 28.34
CA THR A 288 -2.90 -11.43 27.84
C THR A 288 -1.64 -12.16 28.29
N ALA A 289 -1.61 -13.49 28.15
CA ALA A 289 -0.43 -14.30 28.44
C ALA A 289 0.78 -13.95 27.55
N LEU A 290 0.53 -13.36 26.37
CA LEU A 290 1.56 -12.87 25.45
C LEU A 290 1.91 -11.40 25.65
N GLY A 291 1.39 -10.77 26.71
CA GLY A 291 1.75 -9.41 27.14
C GLY A 291 0.97 -8.29 26.46
N GLY A 292 -0.01 -8.62 25.60
CA GLY A 292 -0.84 -7.65 24.91
C GLY A 292 -1.84 -6.93 25.82
N THR A 293 -2.11 -5.67 25.50
CA THR A 293 -2.99 -4.78 26.28
C THR A 293 -4.16 -4.26 25.45
N ILE A 294 -5.16 -3.66 26.12
CA ILE A 294 -6.24 -2.93 25.42
C ILE A 294 -5.71 -1.71 24.66
N ALA A 295 -4.60 -1.11 25.11
CA ALA A 295 -3.96 0.02 24.43
C ALA A 295 -3.40 -0.39 23.07
N ASP A 296 -2.76 -1.56 22.98
CA ASP A 296 -2.33 -2.15 21.70
C ASP A 296 -3.52 -2.35 20.75
N CYS A 297 -4.66 -2.78 21.30
CA CYS A 297 -5.85 -3.07 20.50
C CYS A 297 -6.52 -1.81 19.91
N MET A 298 -6.56 -0.71 20.68
CA MET A 298 -7.27 0.51 20.28
C MET A 298 -6.42 1.53 19.50
N ARG A 299 -5.09 1.37 19.49
CA ARG A 299 -4.13 2.32 18.91
C ARG A 299 -4.53 2.81 17.52
N SER A 300 -4.85 1.88 16.62
CA SER A 300 -5.24 2.22 15.24
C SER A 300 -6.45 3.13 15.16
N GLY A 301 -7.50 2.90 15.94
CA GLY A 301 -8.70 3.73 15.93
C GLY A 301 -8.53 5.08 16.63
N VAL A 302 -7.55 5.20 17.53
CA VAL A 302 -7.18 6.47 18.17
C VAL A 302 -6.36 7.34 17.22
N GLU A 303 -5.37 6.77 16.55
CA GLU A 303 -4.55 7.48 15.57
C GLU A 303 -5.31 7.78 14.27
N ASN A 304 -6.29 6.93 13.92
CA ASN A 304 -7.10 7.07 12.71
C ASN A 304 -8.58 7.16 13.07
N LEU A 305 -8.99 8.33 13.57
CA LEU A 305 -10.34 8.59 14.09
C LEU A 305 -11.47 8.39 13.06
N ASP A 306 -11.14 8.33 11.78
CA ASP A 306 -12.07 8.05 10.68
C ASP A 306 -12.25 6.55 10.36
N SER A 307 -11.62 5.65 11.13
CA SER A 307 -11.84 4.21 11.02
C SER A 307 -13.30 3.83 11.27
N GLY A 308 -13.85 2.90 10.49
CA GLY A 308 -15.21 2.38 10.71
C GLY A 308 -15.32 1.48 11.95
N THR A 309 -14.30 0.65 12.20
CA THR A 309 -14.28 -0.29 13.34
C THR A 309 -13.33 0.19 14.44
N GLY A 310 -12.07 0.51 14.07
CA GLY A 310 -11.10 1.15 14.96
C GLY A 310 -10.35 0.25 15.95
N ILE A 311 -10.59 -1.06 15.98
CA ILE A 311 -9.94 -1.98 16.93
C ILE A 311 -9.36 -3.20 16.21
N TYR A 312 -8.19 -3.64 16.65
CA TYR A 312 -7.53 -4.88 16.25
C TYR A 312 -7.17 -5.69 17.49
N ALA A 313 -7.17 -7.02 17.42
CA ALA A 313 -6.76 -7.85 18.55
C ALA A 313 -5.22 -7.84 18.67
N CYS A 314 -4.67 -7.73 19.86
CA CYS A 314 -3.22 -7.77 20.04
C CYS A 314 -2.63 -9.18 19.93
N ASP A 315 -3.44 -10.21 20.21
CA ASP A 315 -3.15 -11.62 20.05
C ASP A 315 -4.48 -12.43 20.12
N PRO A 316 -4.47 -13.77 19.91
CA PRO A 316 -5.70 -14.58 19.98
C PRO A 316 -6.46 -14.51 21.31
N GLU A 317 -5.78 -14.33 22.45
CA GLU A 317 -6.40 -14.30 23.78
C GLU A 317 -7.12 -12.97 24.07
N ALA A 318 -6.74 -11.89 23.36
CA ALA A 318 -7.36 -10.57 23.47
C ALA A 318 -8.90 -10.62 23.37
N TYR A 319 -9.44 -11.53 22.55
CA TYR A 319 -10.88 -11.72 22.39
C TYR A 319 -11.61 -12.22 23.65
N GLU A 320 -10.92 -12.86 24.58
CA GLU A 320 -11.48 -13.26 25.89
C GLU A 320 -11.08 -12.25 26.98
N THR A 321 -9.81 -11.84 27.03
CA THR A 321 -9.27 -10.93 28.05
C THR A 321 -9.95 -9.56 28.03
N PHE A 322 -10.29 -9.06 26.84
CA PHE A 322 -10.92 -7.76 26.61
C PHE A 322 -12.34 -7.89 26.02
N LYS A 323 -13.03 -9.00 26.30
CA LYS A 323 -14.37 -9.28 25.73
C LYS A 323 -15.40 -8.19 25.97
N GLU A 324 -15.31 -7.45 27.07
CA GLU A 324 -16.21 -6.32 27.34
C GLU A 324 -16.13 -5.22 26.28
N ALA A 325 -14.98 -5.08 25.60
CA ALA A 325 -14.80 -4.19 24.46
C ALA A 325 -15.09 -4.90 23.13
N PHE A 326 -14.55 -6.12 22.93
CA PHE A 326 -14.66 -6.83 21.65
C PHE A 326 -16.08 -7.37 21.36
N ASP A 327 -16.76 -7.99 22.34
CA ASP A 327 -18.03 -8.67 22.07
C ASP A 327 -19.11 -7.71 21.52
N PRO A 328 -19.33 -6.50 22.08
CA PRO A 328 -20.30 -5.56 21.52
C PRO A 328 -19.93 -5.10 20.10
N ILE A 329 -18.65 -4.86 19.83
CA ILE A 329 -18.15 -4.47 18.50
C ILE A 329 -18.38 -5.59 17.49
N ILE A 330 -18.08 -6.84 17.86
CA ILE A 330 -18.29 -8.03 17.03
C ILE A 330 -19.77 -8.22 16.73
N MET A 331 -20.63 -8.13 17.75
CA MET A 331 -22.08 -8.25 17.57
C MET A 331 -22.66 -7.16 16.67
N ASP A 332 -22.22 -5.91 16.83
CA ASP A 332 -22.65 -4.81 15.98
C ASP A 332 -22.16 -4.99 14.54
N TYR A 333 -20.87 -5.25 14.33
CA TYR A 333 -20.31 -5.40 12.99
C TYR A 333 -20.96 -6.55 12.22
N HIS A 334 -21.00 -7.75 12.84
CA HIS A 334 -21.55 -8.96 12.22
C HIS A 334 -23.08 -9.03 12.27
N LYS A 335 -23.74 -8.02 12.86
CA LYS A 335 -25.20 -7.91 13.00
C LYS A 335 -25.82 -9.17 13.63
N CYS A 336 -25.13 -9.74 14.62
CA CYS A 336 -25.60 -10.94 15.33
C CYS A 336 -26.14 -10.57 16.73
N LYS A 337 -27.20 -11.27 17.16
CA LYS A 337 -27.81 -11.06 18.50
C LYS A 337 -26.97 -11.67 19.62
N SER A 338 -26.17 -12.68 19.29
CA SER A 338 -25.29 -13.39 20.19
C SER A 338 -24.13 -13.96 19.41
N ILE A 339 -22.96 -14.03 20.03
CA ILE A 339 -21.76 -14.64 19.45
C ILE A 339 -21.86 -16.15 19.61
N ALA A 340 -22.26 -16.82 18.53
CA ALA A 340 -22.31 -18.27 18.43
C ALA A 340 -21.90 -18.67 17.00
N HIS A 341 -20.72 -19.24 16.86
CA HIS A 341 -20.23 -19.79 15.60
C HIS A 341 -20.37 -21.32 15.61
N PRO A 342 -20.70 -21.97 14.49
CA PRO A 342 -20.55 -23.42 14.37
C PRO A 342 -19.08 -23.83 14.53
N GLU A 343 -18.83 -25.13 14.65
CA GLU A 343 -17.46 -25.65 14.61
C GLU A 343 -16.73 -25.15 13.35
N ALA A 344 -15.46 -24.77 13.51
CA ALA A 344 -14.63 -24.28 12.41
C ALA A 344 -14.25 -25.41 11.45
N GLY A 345 -13.95 -25.09 10.19
CA GLY A 345 -13.46 -26.07 9.22
C GLY A 345 -14.56 -26.95 8.61
N GLN A 346 -15.81 -26.48 8.60
CA GLN A 346 -16.96 -27.17 8.04
C GLN A 346 -17.11 -26.80 6.55
N PHE A 347 -16.17 -27.34 5.74
CA PHE A 347 -16.06 -27.04 4.31
C PHE A 347 -17.08 -27.76 3.40
N GLY A 348 -17.87 -28.69 3.94
CA GLY A 348 -18.79 -29.52 3.15
C GLY A 348 -18.08 -30.60 2.32
N ASN A 349 -18.82 -31.27 1.44
CA ASN A 349 -18.28 -32.26 0.52
C ASN A 349 -17.75 -31.56 -0.74
N THR A 350 -16.43 -31.45 -0.90
CA THR A 350 -15.81 -30.81 -2.06
C THR A 350 -16.01 -31.56 -3.37
N ASP A 351 -16.39 -32.84 -3.31
CA ASP A 351 -16.74 -33.65 -4.49
C ASP A 351 -18.19 -33.43 -4.94
N ASP A 352 -19.04 -32.90 -4.06
CA ASP A 352 -20.44 -32.56 -4.34
C ASP A 352 -20.88 -31.34 -3.51
N LEU A 353 -20.58 -30.16 -4.02
CA LEU A 353 -20.91 -28.89 -3.36
C LEU A 353 -22.37 -28.46 -3.60
N GLY A 354 -23.08 -29.09 -4.54
CA GLY A 354 -24.39 -28.62 -5.01
C GLY A 354 -24.35 -27.31 -5.82
N PHE A 355 -23.16 -26.86 -6.23
CA PHE A 355 -22.91 -25.80 -7.21
C PHE A 355 -21.57 -26.04 -7.90
N THR A 356 -21.43 -25.61 -9.16
CA THR A 356 -20.19 -25.71 -9.93
C THR A 356 -19.89 -24.37 -10.59
N ASP A 357 -20.29 -24.21 -11.85
CA ASP A 357 -20.14 -22.98 -12.63
C ASP A 357 -21.41 -22.14 -12.53
N LEU A 358 -21.26 -20.93 -11.99
CA LEU A 358 -22.34 -19.96 -11.83
C LEU A 358 -22.76 -19.34 -13.17
N ASP A 359 -21.90 -19.43 -14.19
CA ASP A 359 -22.12 -18.86 -15.52
C ASP A 359 -21.42 -19.71 -16.61
N PRO A 360 -21.96 -20.90 -16.94
CA PRO A 360 -21.34 -21.82 -17.90
C PRO A 360 -21.13 -21.22 -19.30
N ASP A 361 -21.93 -20.21 -19.67
CA ASP A 361 -21.84 -19.52 -20.97
C ASP A 361 -20.76 -18.41 -20.97
N ASN A 362 -20.11 -18.14 -19.83
CA ASN A 362 -19.10 -17.10 -19.63
C ASN A 362 -19.54 -15.69 -20.10
N LYS A 363 -20.83 -15.38 -19.97
CA LYS A 363 -21.41 -14.11 -20.44
C LYS A 363 -21.28 -13.00 -19.39
N TYR A 364 -21.48 -13.32 -18.13
CA TYR A 364 -21.60 -12.39 -17.01
C TYR A 364 -20.37 -12.42 -16.11
N VAL A 365 -19.91 -13.60 -15.68
CA VAL A 365 -18.81 -13.71 -14.70
C VAL A 365 -17.47 -13.62 -15.42
N VAL A 366 -16.65 -12.63 -15.03
CA VAL A 366 -15.29 -12.40 -15.53
C VAL A 366 -14.30 -13.29 -14.82
N SER A 367 -14.35 -13.29 -13.48
CA SER A 367 -13.48 -14.10 -12.64
C SER A 367 -14.14 -14.43 -11.31
N THR A 368 -13.68 -15.51 -10.72
CA THR A 368 -14.13 -16.02 -9.43
C THR A 368 -12.94 -16.11 -8.48
N ARG A 369 -13.13 -15.70 -7.22
CA ARG A 369 -12.09 -15.69 -6.19
C ARG A 369 -12.67 -16.03 -4.83
N VAL A 370 -12.04 -16.94 -4.10
CA VAL A 370 -12.36 -17.23 -2.70
C VAL A 370 -11.09 -17.06 -1.86
N ARG A 371 -11.21 -16.36 -0.74
CA ARG A 371 -10.11 -16.20 0.22
C ARG A 371 -10.54 -16.48 1.66
N VAL A 372 -9.58 -16.85 2.49
CA VAL A 372 -9.69 -16.93 3.95
C VAL A 372 -8.48 -16.29 4.62
N GLY A 373 -8.67 -15.78 5.83
CA GLY A 373 -7.59 -15.39 6.75
C GLY A 373 -7.33 -16.52 7.74
N ARG A 374 -6.07 -16.75 8.12
CA ARG A 374 -5.68 -17.72 9.14
C ARG A 374 -4.56 -17.15 10.00
N SER A 375 -4.64 -17.47 11.28
CA SER A 375 -3.59 -17.20 12.25
C SER A 375 -3.08 -18.50 12.82
N CYS A 376 -1.75 -18.68 12.85
CA CYS A 376 -1.12 -19.84 13.46
C CYS A 376 -1.29 -19.84 14.99
N GLU A 377 -1.68 -20.98 15.55
CA GLU A 377 -1.78 -21.20 16.99
C GLU A 377 -0.41 -21.03 17.67
N GLY A 378 -0.38 -20.40 18.84
CA GLY A 378 0.85 -20.16 19.61
C GLY A 378 1.61 -18.88 19.23
N TYR A 379 1.16 -18.13 18.21
CA TYR A 379 1.75 -16.86 17.80
C TYR A 379 0.83 -15.68 18.10
N ALA A 380 1.42 -14.59 18.58
CA ALA A 380 0.71 -13.33 18.81
C ALA A 380 0.41 -12.61 17.48
N PHE A 381 -0.45 -11.60 17.48
CA PHE A 381 -0.75 -10.79 16.29
C PHE A 381 0.27 -9.65 16.12
N PRO A 382 0.27 -8.90 14.99
CA PRO A 382 1.33 -7.96 14.65
C PRO A 382 1.81 -6.98 15.75
N PRO A 383 0.95 -6.37 16.59
CA PRO A 383 1.43 -5.40 17.57
C PRO A 383 2.24 -6.02 18.72
N THR A 384 2.14 -7.33 18.95
CA THR A 384 2.81 -8.00 20.08
C THR A 384 3.70 -9.18 19.67
N ILE A 385 3.62 -9.62 18.41
CA ILE A 385 4.50 -10.66 17.90
C ILE A 385 5.95 -10.16 17.85
N LYS A 386 6.86 -10.92 18.46
CA LYS A 386 8.30 -10.66 18.39
C LYS A 386 8.85 -11.01 17.02
N THR A 387 9.90 -10.31 16.58
CA THR A 387 10.53 -10.51 15.27
C THR A 387 10.99 -11.96 15.07
N GLU A 388 11.59 -12.58 16.09
CA GLU A 388 12.08 -13.96 16.03
C GLU A 388 10.92 -14.96 15.91
N ALA A 389 9.82 -14.72 16.63
CA ALA A 389 8.62 -15.55 16.55
C ALA A 389 7.92 -15.41 15.19
N ARG A 390 7.89 -14.20 14.62
CA ARG A 390 7.36 -13.96 13.26
C ARG A 390 8.20 -14.69 12.22
N GLU A 391 9.52 -14.67 12.37
CA GLU A 391 10.45 -15.36 11.47
C GLU A 391 10.32 -16.89 11.59
N GLU A 392 10.26 -17.43 12.81
CA GLU A 392 10.01 -18.86 13.06
C GLU A 392 8.69 -19.31 12.41
N MET A 393 7.62 -18.54 12.62
CA MET A 393 6.32 -18.82 12.02
C MET A 393 6.39 -18.82 10.49
N LYS A 394 7.05 -17.82 9.89
CA LYS A 394 7.26 -17.75 8.44
C LYS A 394 8.02 -18.98 7.94
N CYS A 395 9.09 -19.40 8.61
CA CYS A 395 9.85 -20.59 8.22
C CYS A 395 8.98 -21.85 8.22
N LYS A 396 8.16 -22.07 9.26
CA LYS A 396 7.19 -23.19 9.28
C LYS A 396 6.18 -23.13 8.12
N MET A 397 5.76 -21.93 7.71
CA MET A 397 4.85 -21.79 6.57
C MET A 397 5.55 -22.11 5.25
N VAL A 398 6.79 -21.65 5.07
CA VAL A 398 7.58 -21.98 3.87
C VAL A 398 7.84 -23.48 3.78
N GLU A 399 8.17 -24.14 4.90
CA GLU A 399 8.29 -25.61 4.94
C GLU A 399 6.99 -26.32 4.54
N ALA A 400 5.83 -25.78 4.93
CA ALA A 400 4.55 -26.31 4.47
C ALA A 400 4.36 -26.11 2.97
N PHE A 401 4.75 -24.95 2.44
CA PHE A 401 4.64 -24.63 1.01
C PHE A 401 5.54 -25.50 0.14
N ASP A 402 6.75 -25.82 0.60
CA ASP A 402 7.70 -26.69 -0.11
C ASP A 402 7.19 -28.13 -0.27
N THR A 403 6.16 -28.52 0.50
CA THR A 403 5.50 -29.83 0.37
C THR A 403 4.26 -29.81 -0.52
N PHE A 404 3.90 -28.68 -1.12
CA PHE A 404 2.81 -28.64 -2.09
C PHE A 404 3.19 -29.35 -3.39
N GLU A 405 2.30 -30.21 -3.86
CA GLU A 405 2.43 -30.98 -5.10
C GLU A 405 1.23 -30.73 -6.02
N GLY A 406 1.27 -31.28 -7.24
CA GLY A 406 0.16 -31.22 -8.18
C GLY A 406 -0.29 -29.80 -8.49
N GLU A 407 -1.59 -29.53 -8.36
CA GLU A 407 -2.19 -28.22 -8.66
C GLU A 407 -1.68 -27.10 -7.74
N HIS A 408 -1.23 -27.42 -6.52
CA HIS A 408 -0.77 -26.42 -5.55
C HIS A 408 0.73 -26.14 -5.63
N LYS A 409 1.51 -26.94 -6.39
CA LYS A 409 2.95 -26.76 -6.54
C LYS A 409 3.28 -25.35 -7.07
N GLY A 410 4.30 -24.72 -6.50
CA GLY A 410 4.60 -23.32 -6.75
C GLY A 410 5.91 -22.85 -6.14
N LYS A 411 6.04 -21.53 -6.02
CA LYS A 411 7.23 -20.86 -5.48
C LYS A 411 6.84 -19.83 -4.43
N TYR A 412 7.64 -19.76 -3.36
CA TYR A 412 7.61 -18.68 -2.38
C TYR A 412 8.58 -17.55 -2.78
N TYR A 413 8.11 -16.32 -2.65
CA TYR A 413 8.81 -15.08 -2.96
C TYR A 413 8.89 -14.25 -1.68
N PRO A 414 10.02 -14.23 -0.96
CA PRO A 414 10.19 -13.32 0.17
C PRO A 414 10.16 -11.87 -0.35
N LEU A 415 9.52 -10.98 0.41
CA LEU A 415 9.56 -9.54 0.11
C LEU A 415 10.96 -8.95 0.41
N GLU A 416 11.60 -9.44 1.47
CA GLU A 416 13.00 -9.11 1.76
C GLU A 416 13.92 -9.71 0.69
N GLY A 417 14.71 -8.85 0.03
CA GLY A 417 15.63 -9.27 -1.03
C GLY A 417 14.95 -9.66 -2.35
N MET A 418 13.66 -9.36 -2.54
CA MET A 418 12.95 -9.62 -3.80
C MET A 418 13.65 -8.91 -4.97
N SER A 419 13.85 -9.60 -6.09
CA SER A 419 14.45 -8.98 -7.28
C SER A 419 13.48 -8.00 -7.95
N PRO A 420 13.97 -6.95 -8.64
CA PRO A 420 13.12 -6.02 -9.37
C PRO A 420 12.22 -6.70 -10.42
N GLU A 421 12.69 -7.78 -11.05
CA GLU A 421 11.93 -8.55 -12.04
C GLU A 421 10.76 -9.31 -11.41
N ASP A 422 11.00 -9.98 -10.28
CA ASP A 422 9.95 -10.69 -9.55
C ASP A 422 8.95 -9.67 -8.95
N GLN A 423 9.43 -8.53 -8.43
CA GLN A 423 8.57 -7.44 -7.95
C GLN A 423 7.68 -6.89 -9.07
N LYS A 424 8.24 -6.62 -10.25
CA LYS A 424 7.49 -6.13 -11.41
C LYS A 424 6.42 -7.13 -11.84
N LYS A 425 6.77 -8.41 -11.98
CA LYS A 425 5.81 -9.46 -12.36
C LYS A 425 4.68 -9.59 -11.35
N LEU A 426 4.99 -9.67 -10.06
CA LEU A 426 3.97 -9.76 -9.00
C LEU A 426 3.09 -8.51 -8.93
N THR A 427 3.60 -7.34 -9.32
CA THR A 427 2.80 -6.12 -9.44
C THR A 427 1.86 -6.18 -10.64
N GLU A 428 2.35 -6.61 -11.80
CA GLU A 428 1.56 -6.77 -13.03
C GLU A 428 0.46 -7.83 -12.88
N ASP A 429 0.72 -8.90 -12.13
CA ASP A 429 -0.26 -9.94 -11.79
C ASP A 429 -1.25 -9.48 -10.69
N HIS A 430 -1.05 -8.30 -10.09
CA HIS A 430 -1.79 -7.80 -8.93
C HIS A 430 -1.67 -8.69 -7.68
N PHE A 431 -0.54 -9.36 -7.50
CA PHE A 431 -0.26 -10.25 -6.37
C PHE A 431 0.54 -9.58 -5.26
N LEU A 432 1.32 -8.55 -5.58
CA LEU A 432 2.15 -7.83 -4.61
C LEU A 432 1.29 -6.98 -3.67
N PHE A 433 1.53 -7.13 -2.36
CA PHE A 433 1.00 -6.24 -1.32
C PHE A 433 2.10 -5.29 -0.81
N ASN A 434 1.69 -4.20 -0.15
CA ASN A 434 2.60 -3.15 0.36
C ASN A 434 2.20 -2.69 1.77
N ASP A 435 2.96 -1.75 2.33
CA ASP A 435 2.82 -1.20 3.69
C ASP A 435 2.10 0.17 3.73
N SER A 436 1.27 0.47 2.73
CA SER A 436 0.64 1.80 2.60
C SER A 436 -0.63 2.01 3.43
N ASP A 437 -1.24 0.95 4.00
CA ASP A 437 -2.44 1.08 4.82
C ASP A 437 -2.11 1.67 6.20
N ARG A 438 -2.43 2.95 6.39
CA ARG A 438 -2.20 3.65 7.67
C ARG A 438 -2.93 3.02 8.87
N PHE A 439 -4.10 2.40 8.67
CA PHE A 439 -4.81 1.74 9.77
C PHE A 439 -4.03 0.53 10.25
N LEU A 440 -3.52 -0.28 9.31
CA LEU A 440 -2.71 -1.45 9.61
C LEU A 440 -1.35 -1.06 10.19
N LYS A 441 -0.74 0.02 9.66
CA LYS A 441 0.49 0.61 10.20
C LYS A 441 0.35 1.00 11.67
N SER A 442 -0.67 1.80 12.01
CA SER A 442 -0.97 2.18 13.40
C SER A 442 -1.35 1.01 14.30
N ALA A 443 -1.80 -0.11 13.72
CA ALA A 443 -2.06 -1.35 14.45
C ALA A 443 -0.81 -2.22 14.65
N GLY A 444 0.35 -1.83 14.13
CA GLY A 444 1.61 -2.61 14.19
C GLY A 444 1.77 -3.65 13.09
N GLY A 445 0.87 -3.70 12.09
CA GLY A 445 0.91 -4.66 10.98
C GLY A 445 2.21 -4.63 10.17
N TYR A 446 2.84 -3.45 10.08
CA TYR A 446 4.04 -3.21 9.28
C TYR A 446 5.30 -3.02 10.11
N ASN A 447 5.29 -3.40 11.40
CA ASN A 447 6.50 -3.42 12.20
C ASN A 447 7.56 -4.31 11.52
N ASP A 448 8.82 -3.86 11.49
CA ASP A 448 9.95 -4.55 10.86
C ASP A 448 9.80 -4.81 9.35
N TRP A 449 8.98 -4.03 8.65
CA TRP A 449 8.78 -4.21 7.21
C TRP A 449 10.10 -4.13 6.41
N PRO A 450 10.32 -4.99 5.40
CA PRO A 450 9.47 -6.09 4.91
C PRO A 450 9.83 -7.48 5.50
N LYS A 451 10.55 -7.55 6.63
CA LYS A 451 11.08 -8.80 7.19
C LYS A 451 9.99 -9.83 7.46
N SER A 452 10.29 -11.09 7.15
CA SER A 452 9.39 -12.24 7.33
C SER A 452 8.06 -12.14 6.56
N ARG A 453 7.95 -11.27 5.55
CA ARG A 453 6.78 -11.20 4.64
C ARG A 453 7.11 -11.86 3.31
N GLY A 454 6.08 -12.41 2.67
CA GLY A 454 6.25 -13.08 1.38
C GLY A 454 4.95 -13.49 0.73
N ILE A 455 5.10 -13.95 -0.50
CA ILE A 455 4.01 -14.35 -1.39
C ILE A 455 4.34 -15.75 -1.89
N TYR A 456 3.43 -16.70 -1.74
CA TYR A 456 3.50 -17.97 -2.43
C TYR A 456 2.44 -18.01 -3.51
N HIS A 457 2.75 -18.47 -4.73
CA HIS A 457 1.71 -18.86 -5.68
C HIS A 457 2.07 -20.14 -6.42
N ASN A 458 1.04 -20.90 -6.83
CA ASN A 458 1.21 -22.06 -7.69
C ASN A 458 1.65 -21.66 -9.11
N ASP A 459 2.14 -22.64 -9.88
CA ASP A 459 2.64 -22.41 -11.25
C ASP A 459 1.58 -21.78 -12.18
N ASN A 460 0.31 -22.14 -11.97
CA ASN A 460 -0.83 -21.65 -12.76
C ASN A 460 -1.40 -20.31 -12.29
N LYS A 461 -0.88 -19.72 -11.19
CA LYS A 461 -1.36 -18.48 -10.59
C LYS A 461 -2.85 -18.50 -10.18
N THR A 462 -3.38 -19.69 -9.86
CA THR A 462 -4.77 -19.93 -9.42
C THR A 462 -4.91 -20.21 -7.93
N PHE A 463 -3.79 -20.38 -7.23
CA PHE A 463 -3.70 -20.49 -5.77
C PHE A 463 -2.54 -19.60 -5.27
N LEU A 464 -2.83 -18.76 -4.29
CA LEU A 464 -1.96 -17.71 -3.79
C LEU A 464 -2.05 -17.65 -2.26
N VAL A 465 -0.93 -17.41 -1.60
CA VAL A 465 -0.86 -17.21 -0.15
C VAL A 465 -0.03 -15.96 0.14
N TRP A 466 -0.62 -14.98 0.83
CA TRP A 466 0.14 -13.88 1.42
C TRP A 466 0.52 -14.22 2.86
N CYS A 467 1.78 -13.99 3.20
CA CYS A 467 2.34 -14.27 4.51
C CYS A 467 2.65 -12.96 5.25
N ASN A 468 2.15 -12.82 6.48
CA ASN A 468 2.42 -11.71 7.39
C ASN A 468 2.05 -10.31 6.86
N GLU A 469 0.95 -10.21 6.10
CA GLU A 469 0.39 -8.92 5.67
C GLU A 469 -0.50 -8.31 6.79
N GLU A 470 -1.79 -8.62 6.83
CA GLU A 470 -2.70 -8.26 7.93
C GLU A 470 -2.84 -9.40 8.94
N ASP A 471 -3.18 -10.59 8.44
CA ASP A 471 -3.18 -11.84 9.18
C ASP A 471 -1.85 -12.59 8.94
N HIS A 472 -1.57 -13.62 9.74
CA HIS A 472 -0.37 -14.47 9.52
C HIS A 472 -0.39 -15.06 8.10
N ILE A 473 -1.57 -15.48 7.65
CA ILE A 473 -1.76 -16.08 6.35
C ILE A 473 -3.08 -15.63 5.73
N ARG A 474 -3.04 -15.23 4.46
CA ARG A 474 -4.22 -15.04 3.62
C ARG A 474 -4.15 -16.00 2.44
N ILE A 475 -5.02 -17.00 2.46
CA ILE A 475 -5.06 -18.09 1.47
C ILE A 475 -6.12 -17.73 0.44
N ILE A 476 -5.76 -17.79 -0.84
CA ILE A 476 -6.55 -17.28 -1.95
C ILE A 476 -6.56 -18.36 -3.05
N SER A 477 -7.75 -18.63 -3.58
CA SER A 477 -7.93 -19.39 -4.82
C SER A 477 -8.73 -18.54 -5.79
N MET A 478 -8.34 -18.52 -7.06
CA MET A 478 -9.02 -17.74 -8.09
C MET A 478 -8.79 -18.28 -9.49
N GLN A 479 -9.67 -17.95 -10.42
CA GLN A 479 -9.51 -18.17 -11.86
C GLN A 479 -10.48 -17.27 -12.67
N MET A 480 -10.28 -17.23 -13.99
CA MET A 480 -11.25 -16.61 -14.91
C MET A 480 -12.52 -17.49 -15.04
N GLY A 481 -13.65 -16.87 -15.35
CA GLY A 481 -14.95 -17.54 -15.47
C GLY A 481 -15.66 -17.80 -14.14
N GLY A 482 -16.81 -18.49 -14.21
CA GLY A 482 -17.76 -18.65 -13.11
C GLY A 482 -17.63 -19.93 -12.28
N ASN A 483 -16.61 -20.76 -12.52
CA ASN A 483 -16.46 -22.07 -11.84
C ASN A 483 -16.04 -21.96 -10.37
N LEU A 484 -16.99 -21.55 -9.52
CA LEU A 484 -16.81 -21.42 -8.09
C LEU A 484 -16.51 -22.76 -7.40
N GLY A 485 -17.09 -23.86 -7.90
CA GLY A 485 -16.85 -25.19 -7.35
C GLY A 485 -15.37 -25.57 -7.39
N GLU A 486 -14.72 -25.39 -8.54
CA GLU A 486 -13.29 -25.65 -8.70
C GLU A 486 -12.42 -24.72 -7.84
N VAL A 487 -12.72 -23.41 -7.86
CA VAL A 487 -12.01 -22.42 -7.03
C VAL A 487 -12.09 -22.77 -5.54
N TYR A 488 -13.27 -23.15 -5.06
CA TYR A 488 -13.50 -23.50 -3.66
C TYR A 488 -12.81 -24.82 -3.28
N SER A 489 -12.94 -25.86 -4.10
CA SER A 489 -12.28 -27.16 -3.85
C SER A 489 -10.76 -27.02 -3.82
N ARG A 490 -10.15 -26.25 -4.74
CA ARG A 490 -8.72 -25.93 -4.70
C ARG A 490 -8.33 -25.18 -3.43
N LEU A 491 -9.13 -24.22 -2.98
CA LEU A 491 -8.88 -23.51 -1.71
C LEU A 491 -8.88 -24.49 -0.53
N VAL A 492 -9.91 -25.32 -0.41
CA VAL A 492 -10.08 -26.27 0.70
C VAL A 492 -8.95 -27.30 0.73
N ALA A 493 -8.53 -27.81 -0.43
CA ALA A 493 -7.38 -28.72 -0.52
C ALA A 493 -6.09 -28.06 0.00
N GLY A 494 -5.83 -26.81 -0.40
CA GLY A 494 -4.68 -26.04 0.07
C GLY A 494 -4.71 -25.78 1.59
N ILE A 495 -5.88 -25.42 2.13
CA ILE A 495 -6.08 -25.23 3.58
C ILE A 495 -5.78 -26.54 4.33
N LYS A 496 -6.39 -27.66 3.94
CA LYS A 496 -6.22 -28.96 4.61
C LYS A 496 -4.76 -29.43 4.58
N HIS A 497 -4.06 -29.19 3.48
CA HIS A 497 -2.63 -29.50 3.38
C HIS A 497 -1.81 -28.70 4.39
N MET A 498 -2.05 -27.39 4.49
CA MET A 498 -1.39 -26.54 5.48
C MET A 498 -1.76 -26.91 6.92
N GLU A 499 -3.02 -27.26 7.20
CA GLU A 499 -3.48 -27.74 8.52
C GLU A 499 -2.80 -29.05 8.95
N SER A 500 -2.27 -29.84 7.99
CA SER A 500 -1.45 -31.02 8.32
C SER A 500 -0.07 -30.67 8.88
N LYS A 501 0.38 -29.42 8.72
CA LYS A 501 1.71 -28.92 9.13
C LYS A 501 1.65 -27.92 10.27
N THR A 502 0.60 -27.12 10.34
CA THR A 502 0.39 -26.10 11.38
C THR A 502 -1.05 -26.11 11.87
N LYS A 503 -1.26 -25.77 13.14
CA LYS A 503 -2.61 -25.55 13.68
C LYS A 503 -2.99 -24.10 13.56
N PHE A 504 -4.24 -23.84 13.21
CA PHE A 504 -4.78 -22.48 13.18
C PHE A 504 -5.54 -22.17 14.47
N ALA A 505 -5.39 -20.91 14.92
CA ALA A 505 -6.06 -20.38 16.08
C ALA A 505 -7.57 -20.34 15.88
N THR A 506 -8.31 -21.00 16.76
CA THR A 506 -9.77 -21.05 16.76
C THR A 506 -10.32 -20.80 18.16
N ASN A 507 -11.57 -20.37 18.23
CA ASN A 507 -12.33 -20.19 19.45
C ASN A 507 -13.75 -20.75 19.26
N PRO A 508 -14.29 -21.52 20.22
CA PRO A 508 -15.62 -22.14 20.09
C PRO A 508 -16.77 -21.16 19.82
N ARG A 509 -16.64 -19.90 20.28
CA ARG A 509 -17.66 -18.85 20.08
C ARG A 509 -17.44 -18.08 18.78
N LEU A 510 -16.18 -17.89 18.37
CA LEU A 510 -15.79 -16.95 17.32
C LEU A 510 -15.32 -17.61 16.01
N GLY A 511 -15.14 -18.94 15.97
CA GLY A 511 -14.56 -19.62 14.82
C GLY A 511 -13.06 -19.40 14.72
N TYR A 512 -12.54 -19.29 13.50
CA TYR A 512 -11.14 -18.92 13.29
C TYR A 512 -10.88 -17.49 13.78
N LEU A 513 -9.76 -17.31 14.47
CA LEU A 513 -9.31 -16.02 14.99
C LEU A 513 -8.42 -15.33 13.98
N THR A 514 -8.63 -14.02 13.83
CA THR A 514 -7.90 -13.13 12.92
C THR A 514 -7.47 -11.88 13.66
N PHE A 515 -6.52 -11.13 13.10
CA PHE A 515 -6.05 -9.88 13.69
C PHE A 515 -7.17 -8.84 13.78
N CYS A 516 -7.96 -8.72 12.72
CA CYS A 516 -9.12 -7.83 12.66
C CYS A 516 -10.43 -8.56 13.07
N PRO A 517 -11.26 -8.02 13.99
CA PRO A 517 -12.51 -8.66 14.41
C PRO A 517 -13.56 -8.77 13.29
N THR A 518 -13.40 -8.00 12.22
CA THR A 518 -14.30 -8.03 11.06
C THR A 518 -14.15 -9.31 10.23
N ASN A 519 -13.01 -10.00 10.35
CA ASN A 519 -12.68 -11.21 9.60
C ASN A 519 -12.82 -12.50 10.43
N LEU A 520 -13.45 -12.48 11.61
CA LEU A 520 -13.72 -13.66 12.43
C LEU A 520 -14.71 -14.66 11.80
N GLY A 521 -14.84 -15.84 12.40
CA GLY A 521 -15.76 -16.90 11.99
C GLY A 521 -15.14 -17.82 10.96
N THR A 522 -15.78 -17.91 9.79
CA THR A 522 -15.22 -18.62 8.62
C THR A 522 -13.98 -17.92 8.07
N THR A 523 -13.87 -16.61 8.31
CA THR A 523 -12.97 -15.65 7.64
C THR A 523 -13.17 -15.58 6.11
N LEU A 524 -14.14 -16.32 5.58
CA LEU A 524 -14.28 -16.59 4.16
C LEU A 524 -14.89 -15.40 3.43
N ARG A 525 -14.23 -15.00 2.36
CA ARG A 525 -14.81 -14.11 1.34
C ARG A 525 -14.72 -14.78 -0.02
N ALA A 526 -15.85 -15.31 -0.47
CA ALA A 526 -16.08 -15.68 -1.85
C ALA A 526 -16.60 -14.46 -2.61
N SER A 527 -16.08 -14.25 -3.82
CA SER A 527 -16.39 -13.10 -4.66
C SER A 527 -16.33 -13.46 -6.15
N VAL A 528 -17.12 -12.75 -6.94
CA VAL A 528 -17.03 -12.75 -8.40
C VAL A 528 -16.92 -11.33 -8.94
N HIS A 529 -16.17 -11.16 -10.02
CA HIS A 529 -16.35 -10.01 -10.89
C HIS A 529 -17.46 -10.33 -11.89
N VAL A 530 -18.58 -9.62 -11.82
CA VAL A 530 -19.77 -9.90 -12.65
C VAL A 530 -20.21 -8.66 -13.43
N LYS A 531 -20.49 -8.85 -14.72
CA LYS A 531 -21.03 -7.85 -15.65
C LYS A 531 -22.55 -7.76 -15.47
N ILE A 532 -23.04 -6.66 -14.92
CA ILE A 532 -24.46 -6.38 -14.67
C ILE A 532 -24.83 -4.93 -15.00
N PRO A 533 -24.58 -4.46 -16.23
CA PRO A 533 -24.75 -3.05 -16.59
C PRO A 533 -26.17 -2.53 -16.43
N LEU A 534 -27.20 -3.38 -16.48
CA LEU A 534 -28.60 -2.97 -16.29
C LEU A 534 -29.02 -3.06 -14.82
N PHE A 535 -28.79 -4.20 -14.17
CA PHE A 535 -29.20 -4.44 -12.79
C PHE A 535 -28.50 -3.51 -11.81
N SER A 536 -27.23 -3.17 -12.06
CA SER A 536 -26.51 -2.21 -11.21
C SER A 536 -27.12 -0.80 -11.23
N GLN A 537 -27.89 -0.45 -12.27
CA GLN A 537 -28.57 0.85 -12.37
C GLN A 537 -29.93 0.84 -11.67
N HIS A 538 -30.41 -0.33 -11.22
CA HIS A 538 -31.68 -0.42 -10.52
C HIS A 538 -31.61 0.30 -9.17
N LYS A 539 -32.61 1.14 -8.87
CA LYS A 539 -32.64 1.96 -7.64
C LYS A 539 -32.53 1.15 -6.35
N ASP A 540 -32.98 -0.11 -6.37
CA ASP A 540 -32.96 -1.01 -5.22
C ASP A 540 -31.80 -2.02 -5.26
N PHE A 541 -30.84 -1.89 -6.17
CA PHE A 541 -29.70 -2.81 -6.36
C PHE A 541 -29.02 -3.19 -5.03
N ASN A 542 -28.55 -2.20 -4.28
CA ASN A 542 -27.88 -2.42 -2.99
C ASN A 542 -28.79 -3.10 -1.96
N LYS A 543 -30.08 -2.75 -1.97
CA LYS A 543 -31.08 -3.31 -1.04
C LYS A 543 -31.36 -4.78 -1.36
N MET A 544 -31.46 -5.13 -2.64
CA MET A 544 -31.66 -6.50 -3.11
C MET A 544 -30.43 -7.36 -2.79
N CYS A 545 -29.23 -6.91 -3.14
CA CYS A 545 -27.98 -7.58 -2.77
C CYS A 545 -27.87 -7.81 -1.26
N ALA A 546 -28.16 -6.79 -0.44
CA ALA A 546 -28.16 -6.94 1.02
C ALA A 546 -29.18 -7.97 1.52
N SER A 547 -30.35 -8.08 0.89
CA SER A 547 -31.37 -9.09 1.22
C SER A 547 -30.95 -10.53 0.89
N TRP A 548 -29.95 -10.69 0.02
CA TRP A 548 -29.33 -11.97 -0.33
C TRP A 548 -28.00 -12.19 0.38
N ASN A 549 -27.71 -11.41 1.44
CA ASN A 549 -26.44 -11.45 2.18
C ASN A 549 -25.21 -11.18 1.29
N LEU A 550 -25.37 -10.40 0.23
CA LEU A 550 -24.28 -9.98 -0.65
C LEU A 550 -23.81 -8.57 -0.32
N GLN A 551 -22.54 -8.30 -0.65
CA GLN A 551 -21.92 -6.99 -0.61
C GLN A 551 -21.32 -6.68 -1.99
N PRO A 552 -21.91 -5.73 -2.74
CA PRO A 552 -21.32 -5.21 -3.97
C PRO A 552 -20.26 -4.16 -3.67
N ARG A 553 -19.17 -4.15 -4.46
CA ARG A 553 -18.07 -3.19 -4.44
C ARG A 553 -17.62 -2.88 -5.88
N GLY A 554 -16.86 -1.81 -6.07
CA GLY A 554 -16.18 -1.54 -7.34
C GLY A 554 -15.12 -2.59 -7.68
N ILE A 555 -14.62 -2.54 -8.91
CA ILE A 555 -13.77 -3.59 -9.51
C ILE A 555 -12.39 -3.76 -8.83
N HIS A 556 -11.91 -2.75 -8.10
CA HIS A 556 -10.63 -2.82 -7.39
C HIS A 556 -10.81 -3.01 -5.88
N GLY A 557 -12.00 -3.40 -5.43
CA GLY A 557 -12.29 -3.70 -4.03
C GLY A 557 -12.93 -2.53 -3.26
N GLU A 558 -12.64 -2.47 -1.96
CA GLU A 558 -13.31 -1.54 -1.04
C GLU A 558 -13.06 -0.08 -1.43
N HIS A 559 -14.12 0.74 -1.41
CA HIS A 559 -14.08 2.17 -1.77
C HIS A 559 -13.72 2.52 -3.22
N THR A 560 -13.77 1.56 -4.15
CA THR A 560 -13.51 1.82 -5.58
C THR A 560 -14.81 1.97 -6.38
N GLU A 561 -14.78 2.75 -7.47
CA GLU A 561 -15.91 2.89 -8.39
C GLU A 561 -16.01 1.66 -9.32
N SER A 562 -17.24 1.32 -9.72
CA SER A 562 -17.49 0.30 -10.74
C SER A 562 -17.28 0.91 -12.13
N VAL A 563 -16.43 0.30 -12.96
CA VAL A 563 -16.25 0.71 -14.37
C VAL A 563 -17.04 -0.23 -15.28
N GLY A 564 -17.83 0.33 -16.21
CA GLY A 564 -18.48 -0.44 -17.28
C GLY A 564 -19.57 -1.43 -16.83
N GLY A 565 -20.16 -1.23 -15.64
CA GLY A 565 -21.19 -2.14 -15.12
C GLY A 565 -20.64 -3.46 -14.56
N VAL A 566 -19.33 -3.53 -14.28
CA VAL A 566 -18.70 -4.68 -13.62
C VAL A 566 -18.56 -4.39 -12.13
N TYR A 567 -18.96 -5.36 -11.30
CA TYR A 567 -18.92 -5.26 -9.85
C TYR A 567 -18.21 -6.47 -9.22
N ASP A 568 -17.48 -6.24 -8.13
CA ASP A 568 -17.09 -7.29 -7.19
C ASP A 568 -18.27 -7.56 -6.25
N ILE A 569 -18.90 -8.73 -6.39
CA ILE A 569 -19.99 -9.17 -5.51
C ILE A 569 -19.49 -10.31 -4.66
N SER A 570 -19.65 -10.17 -3.34
CA SER A 570 -19.14 -11.13 -2.35
C SER A 570 -20.16 -11.46 -1.25
N ASN A 571 -19.99 -12.58 -0.56
CA ASN A 571 -20.76 -12.83 0.68
C ASN A 571 -20.43 -11.76 1.73
N LYS A 572 -21.47 -11.25 2.38
CA LYS A 572 -21.35 -10.26 3.45
C LYS A 572 -21.05 -10.90 4.80
N ARG A 573 -21.64 -12.06 5.07
CA ARG A 573 -21.56 -12.75 6.38
C ARG A 573 -20.28 -13.59 6.46
N ARG A 574 -19.66 -13.59 7.64
CA ARG A 574 -18.47 -14.41 7.96
C ARG A 574 -18.62 -15.19 9.28
N LEU A 575 -19.34 -14.62 10.24
CA LEU A 575 -19.63 -15.21 11.56
C LEU A 575 -21.07 -15.76 11.63
N GLY A 576 -21.28 -16.79 12.47
CA GLY A 576 -22.58 -17.45 12.66
C GLY A 576 -23.06 -18.34 11.50
N LEU A 577 -22.15 -18.86 10.67
CA LEU A 577 -22.40 -19.81 9.59
C LEU A 577 -21.11 -20.60 9.29
N THR A 578 -21.23 -21.77 8.67
CA THR A 578 -20.09 -22.60 8.24
C THR A 578 -19.46 -22.06 6.94
N GLU A 579 -18.24 -22.51 6.62
CA GLU A 579 -17.56 -22.15 5.38
C GLU A 579 -18.38 -22.57 4.15
N TYR A 580 -18.97 -23.78 4.18
CA TYR A 580 -19.87 -24.25 3.13
C TYR A 580 -21.10 -23.34 2.98
N GLN A 581 -21.74 -22.97 4.09
CA GLN A 581 -22.89 -22.06 4.04
C GLN A 581 -22.50 -20.69 3.49
N ALA A 582 -21.34 -20.15 3.86
CA ALA A 582 -20.87 -18.85 3.36
C ALA A 582 -20.64 -18.85 1.84
N VAL A 583 -19.98 -19.88 1.30
CA VAL A 583 -19.78 -19.99 -0.16
C VAL A 583 -21.09 -20.29 -0.89
N LYS A 584 -22.01 -21.06 -0.29
CA LYS A 584 -23.34 -21.33 -0.84
C LYS A 584 -24.21 -20.08 -0.88
N GLU A 585 -24.19 -19.26 0.17
CA GLU A 585 -24.88 -17.96 0.19
C GLU A 585 -24.38 -17.05 -0.94
N MET A 586 -23.06 -17.03 -1.19
CA MET A 586 -22.48 -16.30 -2.32
C MET A 586 -22.99 -16.82 -3.66
N ALA A 587 -22.89 -18.14 -3.88
CA ALA A 587 -23.34 -18.79 -5.11
C ALA A 587 -24.81 -18.49 -5.43
N ASP A 588 -25.70 -18.69 -4.46
CA ASP A 588 -27.14 -18.47 -4.61
C ASP A 588 -27.47 -17.00 -4.84
N GLY A 589 -26.76 -16.09 -4.16
CA GLY A 589 -26.92 -14.65 -4.36
C GLY A 589 -26.50 -14.21 -5.76
N VAL A 590 -25.35 -14.69 -6.25
CA VAL A 590 -24.84 -14.33 -7.59
C VAL A 590 -25.74 -14.89 -8.69
N MET A 591 -26.26 -16.11 -8.55
CA MET A 591 -27.23 -16.65 -9.51
C MET A 591 -28.48 -15.77 -9.63
N LYS A 592 -28.98 -15.22 -8.51
CA LYS A 592 -30.10 -14.25 -8.53
C LYS A 592 -29.70 -12.93 -9.19
N VAL A 593 -28.49 -12.44 -8.95
CA VAL A 593 -27.96 -11.24 -9.62
C VAL A 593 -27.96 -11.43 -11.13
N ILE A 594 -27.44 -12.56 -11.62
CA ILE A 594 -27.42 -12.90 -13.05
C ILE A 594 -28.85 -13.04 -13.60
N GLU A 595 -29.76 -13.65 -12.84
CA GLU A 595 -31.18 -13.74 -13.22
C GLU A 595 -31.83 -12.35 -13.39
N MET A 596 -31.55 -11.41 -12.49
CA MET A 596 -32.08 -10.04 -12.62
C MET A 596 -31.52 -9.32 -13.85
N GLU A 597 -30.22 -9.49 -14.14
CA GLU A 597 -29.63 -8.95 -15.36
C GLU A 597 -30.29 -9.52 -16.61
N LYS A 598 -30.48 -10.86 -16.67
CA LYS A 598 -31.15 -11.55 -17.78
C LYS A 598 -32.56 -11.03 -18.03
N LYS A 599 -33.33 -10.79 -16.96
CA LYS A 599 -34.68 -10.22 -17.04
C LYS A 599 -34.68 -8.79 -17.60
N LEU A 600 -33.74 -7.96 -17.16
CA LEU A 600 -33.61 -6.60 -17.69
C LEU A 600 -33.16 -6.61 -19.17
N GLU A 601 -32.27 -7.53 -19.56
CA GLU A 601 -31.86 -7.72 -20.96
C GLU A 601 -33.03 -8.16 -21.86
N SER A 602 -33.97 -8.96 -21.34
CA SER A 602 -35.19 -9.38 -22.07
C SER A 602 -36.29 -8.32 -22.07
N GLY A 603 -36.09 -7.18 -21.40
CA GLY A 603 -37.07 -6.10 -21.27
C GLY A 603 -38.15 -6.33 -20.21
N GLU A 604 -37.99 -7.35 -19.35
CA GLU A 604 -38.86 -7.59 -18.20
C GLU A 604 -38.65 -6.52 -17.11
N LYS A 605 -39.71 -6.24 -16.35
CA LYS A 605 -39.65 -5.35 -15.18
C LYS A 605 -39.34 -6.17 -13.93
N ILE A 606 -38.41 -5.70 -13.10
CA ILE A 606 -38.03 -6.31 -11.82
C ILE A 606 -38.33 -5.40 -10.64
#